data_AF-A0A662FY75-F1
#
_entry.id   AF-A0A662FY75-F1
#
_cell.length_a   1.000
_cell.length_b   1.000
_cell.length_c   1.000
_cell.angle_alpha   90.00
_cell.angle_beta   90.00
_cell.angle_gamma   90.00
#
_symmetry.space_group_name_H-M   'P 1'
#
loop_
_entity.id
_entity.type
_entity.pdbx_description
1 polymer ?
#
loop_
_entity_poly.entity_id
_entity_poly.type
_entity_poly.pdbx_seq_one_letter_code
_entity_poly.pdbx_strand_id
1 'polypeptide(L)'
;MSMFIEEYARKYKKRFVRAIRTVREHRVQKLLIDNLDKDIWLITSSTGSKYLVIPGTYCSCTDFLINVVIKRKVDKCYHLIAQEIASKTGAFSIASITDLREFFKEIFKYM
;
A
#
# COMPACT_ATOMS: atom_id res chain seq x y z
N MET A 1 17.28 -14.94 3.11
CA MET A 1 16.31 -14.00 2.49
C MET A 1 15.33 -14.88 1.70
N SER A 2 14.00 -14.70 1.80
CA SER A 2 13.07 -15.61 1.09
C SER A 2 13.17 -15.44 -0.43
N MET A 3 13.00 -16.53 -1.20
CA MET A 3 13.06 -16.55 -2.67
C MET A 3 12.14 -15.48 -3.31
N PHE A 4 11.00 -15.21 -2.68
CA PHE A 4 10.06 -14.15 -3.04
C PHE A 4 10.70 -12.73 -3.04
N ILE A 5 11.50 -12.41 -2.02
CA ILE A 5 12.09 -11.07 -1.87
C ILE A 5 13.12 -10.81 -2.98
N GLU A 6 13.91 -11.82 -3.34
CA GLU A 6 14.92 -11.70 -4.40
C GLU A 6 14.28 -11.52 -5.78
N GLU A 7 13.21 -12.27 -6.07
CA GLU A 7 12.41 -12.09 -7.29
C GLU A 7 11.84 -10.67 -7.39
N TYR A 8 11.25 -10.18 -6.30
CA TYR A 8 10.68 -8.83 -6.24
C TYR A 8 11.74 -7.75 -6.40
N ALA A 9 12.91 -7.94 -5.79
CA ALA A 9 14.05 -7.04 -5.95
C ALA A 9 14.49 -6.94 -7.42
N ARG A 10 14.61 -8.09 -8.10
CA ARG A 10 15.01 -8.17 -9.51
C ARG A 10 13.98 -7.52 -10.43
N LYS A 11 12.70 -7.84 -10.26
CA LYS A 11 11.60 -7.36 -11.11
C LYS A 11 11.35 -5.86 -10.94
N TYR A 12 11.26 -5.38 -9.70
CA TYR A 12 10.77 -4.02 -9.41
C TYR A 12 11.87 -2.99 -9.12
N LYS A 13 13.13 -3.39 -8.93
CA LYS A 13 14.30 -2.51 -8.82
C LYS A 13 14.08 -1.33 -7.87
N LYS A 14 14.10 -0.09 -8.35
CA LYS A 14 13.89 1.13 -7.54
C LYS A 14 12.55 1.14 -6.80
N ARG A 15 11.49 0.55 -7.38
CA ARG A 15 10.18 0.44 -6.70
C ARG A 15 10.25 -0.56 -5.54
N PHE A 16 11.00 -1.65 -5.69
CA PHE A 16 11.25 -2.59 -4.59
C PHE A 16 11.97 -1.90 -3.42
N VAL A 17 13.02 -1.13 -3.68
CA VAL A 17 13.77 -0.40 -2.62
C VAL A 17 12.85 0.51 -1.82
N ARG A 18 11.94 1.25 -2.48
CA ARG A 18 10.95 2.09 -1.80
C ARG A 18 9.91 1.27 -1.03
N ALA A 19 9.46 0.17 -1.60
CA ALA A 19 8.50 -0.72 -0.98
C ALA A 19 9.06 -1.36 0.30
N ILE A 20 10.23 -1.99 0.23
CA ILE A 20 10.84 -2.65 1.38
C ILE A 20 11.18 -1.65 2.49
N ARG A 21 11.61 -0.43 2.14
CA ARG A 21 11.80 0.65 3.12
C ARG A 21 10.50 1.02 3.83
N THR A 22 9.40 1.11 3.08
CA THR A 22 8.07 1.40 3.63
C THR A 22 7.59 0.32 4.60
N VAL A 23 7.84 -0.95 4.29
CA VAL A 23 7.55 -2.07 5.20
C VAL A 23 8.43 -2.03 6.45
N ARG A 24 9.74 -1.84 6.30
CA ARG A 24 10.71 -1.77 7.41
C ARG A 24 10.47 -0.62 8.37
N GLU A 25 9.96 0.49 7.87
CA GLU A 25 9.59 1.67 8.68
C GLU A 25 8.17 1.55 9.26
N HIS A 26 7.54 0.37 9.21
CA HIS A 26 6.20 0.10 9.76
C HIS A 26 5.10 1.01 9.21
N ARG A 27 5.24 1.50 7.98
CA ARG A 27 4.28 2.42 7.32
C ARG A 27 3.20 1.70 6.52
N VAL A 28 2.85 0.48 6.90
CA VAL A 28 1.83 -0.36 6.26
C VAL A 28 0.81 -0.79 7.30
N GLN A 29 -0.46 -0.44 7.08
CA GLN A 29 -1.57 -0.77 7.98
C GLN A 29 -2.67 -1.50 7.22
N LYS A 30 -3.21 -2.58 7.80
CA LYS A 30 -4.46 -3.21 7.37
C LYS A 30 -5.62 -2.60 8.15
N LEU A 31 -6.69 -2.23 7.47
CA LEU A 31 -7.89 -1.68 8.11
C LEU A 31 -8.92 -2.80 8.31
N LEU A 32 -9.46 -2.90 9.52
CA LEU A 32 -10.64 -3.71 9.81
C LEU A 32 -11.83 -2.76 9.90
N ILE A 33 -12.71 -2.82 8.91
CA ILE A 33 -13.89 -1.96 8.82
C ILE A 33 -15.12 -2.83 9.01
N ASP A 34 -15.97 -2.46 9.97
CA ASP A 34 -17.21 -3.18 10.21
C ASP A 34 -18.11 -3.16 8.96
N ASN A 35 -18.61 -4.33 8.57
CA ASN A 35 -19.49 -4.53 7.40
C ASN A 35 -18.86 -4.23 6.04
N LEU A 36 -17.53 -4.29 5.91
CA LEU A 36 -16.85 -4.20 4.61
C LEU A 36 -16.08 -5.49 4.30
N ASP A 37 -16.53 -6.23 3.28
CA ASP A 37 -15.89 -7.48 2.83
C ASP A 37 -14.58 -7.27 2.05
N LYS A 38 -14.09 -6.03 1.95
CA LYS A 38 -12.89 -5.71 1.19
C LYS A 38 -11.70 -5.45 2.10
N ASP A 39 -10.60 -6.11 1.78
CA ASP A 39 -9.28 -5.83 2.35
C ASP A 39 -8.81 -4.43 1.94
N ILE A 40 -8.92 -3.46 2.85
CA ILE A 40 -8.43 -2.11 2.67
C ILE A 40 -7.14 -1.93 3.46
N TRP A 41 -6.16 -1.31 2.80
CA TRP A 41 -4.85 -1.04 3.37
C TRP A 41 -4.52 0.43 3.27
N LEU A 42 -3.76 0.92 4.25
CA LEU A 42 -3.24 2.28 4.28
C LEU A 42 -1.72 2.25 4.25
N ILE A 43 -1.14 2.90 3.25
CA ILE A 43 0.30 3.05 3.11
C ILE A 43 0.66 4.51 3.31
N THR A 44 1.44 4.81 4.34
CA THR A 44 1.87 6.20 4.63
C THR A 44 3.22 6.46 3.98
N SER A 45 3.43 7.58 3.31
CA SER A 45 4.75 7.99 2.78
C SER A 45 5.71 8.38 3.92
N SER A 46 6.97 8.63 3.59
CA SER A 46 7.92 9.23 4.55
C SER A 46 7.55 10.67 4.94
N THR A 47 6.67 11.34 4.20
CA THR A 47 6.19 12.71 4.46
C THR A 47 4.83 12.75 5.15
N GLY A 48 4.27 11.60 5.52
CA GLY A 48 2.98 11.50 6.21
C GLY A 48 1.75 11.42 5.29
N SER A 49 1.90 11.55 3.97
CA SER A 49 0.79 11.38 3.02
C SER A 49 0.28 9.94 3.04
N LYS A 50 -1.03 9.74 3.14
CA LYS A 50 -1.65 8.42 3.26
C LYS A 50 -2.26 7.98 1.92
N TYR A 51 -2.04 6.73 1.54
CA TYR A 51 -2.57 6.15 0.31
C TYR A 51 -3.43 4.94 0.60
N LEU A 52 -4.65 4.94 0.07
CA LEU A 52 -5.58 3.83 0.12
C LEU A 52 -5.13 2.77 -0.90
N VAL A 53 -5.06 1.52 -0.46
CA VAL A 53 -4.66 0.38 -1.28
C VAL A 53 -5.69 -0.74 -1.15
N ILE A 54 -6.13 -1.25 -2.30
CA ILE A 54 -6.89 -2.51 -2.41
C ILE A 54 -5.91 -3.53 -3.03
N PRO A 55 -5.58 -4.64 -2.33
CA PRO A 55 -4.58 -5.60 -2.79
C PRO A 55 -4.81 -6.04 -4.22
N GLY A 56 -3.72 -6.02 -5.02
CA GLY A 56 -3.73 -6.41 -6.42
C GLY A 56 -4.59 -5.57 -7.38
N THR A 57 -5.35 -4.59 -6.87
CA THR A 57 -6.43 -3.96 -7.63
C THR A 57 -6.24 -2.45 -7.79
N TYR A 58 -5.94 -1.74 -6.70
CA TYR A 58 -5.98 -0.28 -6.69
C TYR A 58 -4.98 0.34 -5.71
N CYS A 59 -4.45 1.50 -6.09
CA CYS A 59 -3.79 2.42 -5.17
C CYS A 59 -4.15 3.86 -5.52
N SER A 60 -4.41 4.69 -4.50
CA SER A 60 -4.76 6.11 -4.71
C SER A 60 -3.61 7.02 -5.14
N CYS A 61 -2.39 6.49 -5.31
CA CYS A 61 -1.24 7.31 -5.69
C CYS A 61 -1.21 7.63 -7.19
N THR A 62 -0.61 8.77 -7.53
CA THR A 62 -0.45 9.22 -8.92
C THR A 62 0.40 8.25 -9.77
N ASP A 63 1.39 7.56 -9.20
CA ASP A 63 2.20 6.55 -9.94
C ASP A 63 1.33 5.37 -10.40
N PHE A 64 0.34 4.95 -9.60
CA PHE A 64 -0.62 3.92 -10.01
C PHE A 64 -1.48 4.42 -11.18
N LEU A 65 -2.14 5.57 -11.02
CA LEU A 65 -2.99 6.12 -12.07
C LEU A 65 -2.23 6.31 -13.39
N ILE A 66 -1.06 6.97 -13.34
CA ILE A 66 -0.32 7.32 -14.55
C ILE A 66 0.39 6.10 -15.14
N ASN A 67 1.15 5.36 -14.35
CA ASN A 67 2.07 4.36 -14.90
C ASN A 67 1.49 2.94 -14.96
N VAL A 68 0.51 2.61 -14.10
CA VAL A 68 -0.19 1.32 -14.15
C VAL A 68 -1.42 1.40 -15.04
N VAL A 69 -2.32 2.36 -14.79
CA VAL A 69 -3.62 2.41 -15.49
C VAL A 69 -3.50 3.05 -16.87
N ILE A 70 -3.03 4.30 -16.95
CA ILE A 70 -3.05 5.10 -18.19
C ILE A 70 -1.97 4.61 -19.16
N LYS A 71 -0.71 4.60 -18.73
CA LYS A 71 0.43 4.28 -19.61
C LYS A 71 0.72 2.79 -19.71
N ARG A 72 0.23 1.97 -18.77
CA ARG A 72 0.47 0.51 -18.69
C ARG A 72 1.96 0.13 -18.82
N LYS A 73 2.85 0.97 -18.27
CA LYS A 73 4.32 0.77 -18.33
C LYS A 73 4.84 -0.17 -17.24
N VAL A 74 4.08 -0.29 -16.14
CA VAL A 74 4.38 -1.19 -15.03
C VAL A 74 3.08 -1.80 -14.52
N ASP A 75 3.17 -3.00 -13.95
CA ASP A 75 2.04 -3.73 -13.36
C ASP A 75 1.68 -3.23 -11.96
N LYS A 76 2.64 -2.67 -11.20
CA LYS A 76 2.42 -2.20 -9.82
C LYS A 76 3.16 -0.90 -9.51
N CYS A 77 2.50 -0.03 -8.75
CA CYS A 77 3.19 1.06 -8.04
C CYS A 77 3.91 0.50 -6.80
N TYR A 78 4.82 1.27 -6.20
CA TYR A 78 5.56 0.78 -5.04
C TYR A 78 4.71 0.54 -3.79
N HIS A 79 3.52 1.17 -3.67
CA HIS A 79 2.60 0.93 -2.55
C HIS A 79 1.94 -0.45 -2.62
N LEU A 80 1.53 -0.90 -3.81
CA LEU A 80 1.02 -2.26 -4.01
C LEU A 80 2.10 -3.31 -3.70
N ILE A 81 3.34 -3.02 -4.09
CA ILE A 81 4.50 -3.88 -3.77
C ILE A 81 4.73 -3.92 -2.25
N ALA A 82 4.65 -2.77 -1.56
CA ALA A 82 4.82 -2.70 -0.11
C ALA A 82 3.73 -3.48 0.62
N GLN A 83 2.48 -3.33 0.21
CA GLN A 83 1.34 -4.06 0.76
C GLN A 83 1.53 -5.57 0.59
N GLU A 84 1.94 -6.04 -0.60
CA GLU A 84 2.11 -7.47 -0.86
C GLU A 84 3.27 -8.07 -0.06
N ILE A 85 4.39 -7.35 0.04
CA ILE A 85 5.51 -7.76 0.90
C ILE A 85 5.04 -7.85 2.36
N ALA A 86 4.42 -6.79 2.88
CA ALA A 86 3.95 -6.74 4.26
C ALA A 86 2.97 -7.87 4.57
N SER A 87 2.00 -8.12 3.70
CA SER A 87 1.02 -9.20 3.85
C SER A 87 1.68 -10.57 3.90
N LYS A 88 2.66 -10.85 3.03
CA LYS A 88 3.39 -12.12 3.01
C LYS A 88 4.37 -12.30 4.18
N THR A 89 4.91 -11.21 4.73
CA THR A 89 5.86 -11.27 5.84
C THR A 89 5.24 -11.02 7.21
N GLY A 90 3.94 -10.72 7.28
CA GLY A 90 3.28 -10.28 8.52
C GLY A 90 3.73 -8.91 9.03
N ALA A 91 4.43 -8.11 8.21
CA ALA A 91 5.05 -6.85 8.63
C ALA A 91 4.12 -5.65 8.40
N PHE A 92 3.01 -5.63 9.12
CA PHE A 92 2.03 -4.55 9.10
C PHE A 92 1.38 -4.38 10.47
N SER A 93 0.79 -3.20 10.73
CA SER A 93 -0.10 -3.01 11.87
C SER A 93 -1.56 -3.12 11.45
N ILE A 94 -2.45 -3.32 12.42
CA ILE A 94 -3.89 -3.37 12.20
C ILE A 94 -4.52 -2.15 12.85
N ALA A 95 -5.47 -1.52 12.16
CA ALA A 95 -6.30 -0.46 12.71
C ALA A 95 -7.78 -0.81 12.51
N SER A 96 -8.54 -0.84 13.60
CA SER A 96 -9.99 -1.03 13.55
C SER A 96 -10.68 0.31 13.30
N ILE A 97 -11.61 0.34 12.35
CA ILE A 97 -12.38 1.50 11.96
C ILE A 97 -13.86 1.18 12.20
N THR A 98 -14.41 1.80 13.23
CA THR A 98 -15.84 1.68 13.59
C THR A 98 -16.70 2.73 12.89
N ASP A 99 -16.13 3.89 12.55
CA ASP A 99 -16.80 4.95 11.80
C ASP A 99 -16.01 5.30 10.54
N LEU A 100 -16.55 4.85 9.40
CA LEU A 100 -16.00 5.16 8.08
C LEU A 100 -15.97 6.67 7.81
N ARG A 101 -16.98 7.43 8.25
CA ARG A 101 -17.08 8.87 7.98
C ARG A 101 -15.94 9.62 8.67
N GLU A 102 -15.65 9.31 9.93
CA GLU A 102 -14.51 9.91 10.64
C GLU A 102 -13.18 9.52 9.99
N PHE A 103 -13.04 8.25 9.61
CA PHE A 103 -11.86 7.78 8.89
C PHE A 103 -11.65 8.52 7.56
N PHE A 104 -12.71 8.68 6.75
CA PHE A 104 -12.62 9.43 5.50
C PHE A 104 -12.26 10.91 5.74
N LYS A 105 -12.79 11.54 6.80
CA LYS A 105 -12.38 12.92 7.16
C LYS A 105 -10.90 13.00 7.47
N GLU A 106 -10.33 12.04 8.19
CA GLU A 106 -8.90 11.99 8.53
C GLU A 106 -7.99 11.82 7.31
N ILE A 107 -8.36 10.92 6.38
CA ILE A 107 -7.55 10.60 5.20
C ILE A 107 -7.61 11.71 4.15
N PHE A 108 -8.79 12.29 3.93
CA PHE A 108 -9.04 13.25 2.86
C PHE A 108 -8.99 14.71 3.33
N LYS A 109 -8.63 14.97 4.60
CA LYS A 109 -8.56 16.32 5.19
C LYS A 109 -7.72 17.33 4.40
N TYR A 110 -6.74 16.84 3.64
CA TYR A 110 -5.73 17.64 2.94
C TYR A 110 -5.70 17.37 1.43
N MET A 111 -6.75 16.73 0.89
CA MET A 111 -6.89 16.50 -0.54
C MET A 111 -7.68 17.62 -1.20
#